data_AF-A0A956IJS1-F1
#
_entry.id   AF-A0A956IJS1-F1
#
_cell.length_a   1.000
_cell.length_b   1.000
_cell.length_c   1.000
_cell.angle_alpha   90.00
_cell.angle_beta   90.00
_cell.angle_gamma   90.00
#
_symmetry.space_group_name_H-M   'P 1'
#
loop_
_entity.id
_entity.type
_entity.pdbx_description
1 polymer ?
#
loop_
_entity_poly.entity_id
_entity_poly.type
_entity_poly.pdbx_seq_one_letter_code
_entity_poly.pdbx_strand_id
1 'polypeptide(L)'
;MGLFDKAKIWLGIIDEEDLEGEEDAPRAALRINPRNKDGRPPLDQVEAPPQHSLEEALEAREAGDLVAMRKLLEEMDRGRGLRTVLRAAAALEADDEALLKKLLPKVRATEPRWKLPLQIASIQSPSSPLRQRHRERAEALGAPAWAIAWSRLDGADEVARRRALVELLFLDPPLARTIAARDLEIEGAEADSEAIQRHTQFSHGCACIRRFGVEPVAALYALVDPEVGC
;
A
#
# COMPACT_ATOMS: atom_id res chain seq x y z
N MET A 1 -21.99 25.74 23.28
CA MET A 1 -22.44 24.75 22.27
C MET A 1 -21.75 23.41 22.47
N GLY A 2 -22.51 22.35 22.77
CA GLY A 2 -21.97 20.99 22.82
C GLY A 2 -21.72 20.40 21.43
N LEU A 3 -20.88 19.36 21.34
CA LEU A 3 -20.58 18.65 20.08
C LEU A 3 -21.86 18.10 19.41
N PHE A 4 -22.86 17.78 20.23
CA PHE A 4 -24.17 17.29 19.82
C PHE A 4 -25.05 18.37 19.19
N ASP A 5 -24.88 19.64 19.58
CA ASP A 5 -25.63 20.78 19.03
C ASP A 5 -25.08 21.17 17.65
N LYS A 6 -23.75 21.09 17.47
CA LYS A 6 -23.09 21.27 16.16
C LYS A 6 -23.52 20.22 15.14
N ALA A 7 -23.78 18.99 15.58
CA ALA A 7 -24.30 17.93 14.71
C ALA A 7 -25.76 18.20 14.30
N LYS A 8 -26.58 18.80 15.17
CA LYS A 8 -27.98 19.13 14.88
C LYS A 8 -28.12 20.31 13.91
N ILE A 9 -27.27 21.33 14.03
CA ILE A 9 -27.22 22.48 13.11
C ILE A 9 -26.74 22.02 11.72
N TRP A 10 -25.73 21.13 11.65
CA TRP A 10 -25.21 20.61 10.38
C TRP A 10 -26.18 19.65 9.66
N LEU A 11 -27.18 19.13 10.37
CA LEU A 11 -28.25 18.26 9.83
C LEU A 11 -29.58 19.01 9.58
N GLY A 12 -29.65 20.33 9.83
CA GLY A 12 -30.83 21.16 9.58
C GLY A 12 -32.01 20.93 10.54
N ILE A 13 -31.73 20.47 11.76
CA ILE A 13 -32.77 20.13 12.77
C ILE A 13 -33.16 21.37 13.61
N ILE A 14 -32.29 22.37 13.72
CA ILE A 14 -32.46 23.59 14.53
C ILE A 14 -31.88 24.78 13.73
N ASP A 15 -32.61 25.90 13.68
CA ASP A 15 -32.13 27.16 13.09
C ASP A 15 -31.15 27.90 14.02
N GLU A 16 -30.18 28.58 13.40
CA GLU A 16 -28.95 29.08 14.02
C GLU A 16 -29.14 30.26 14.99
N GLU A 17 -30.34 30.84 15.08
CA GLU A 17 -30.63 32.07 15.86
C GLU A 17 -30.77 31.85 17.38
N ASP A 18 -30.83 30.61 17.87
CA ASP A 18 -31.13 30.30 19.28
C ASP A 18 -29.88 30.15 20.19
N LEU A 19 -28.66 30.48 19.74
CA LEU A 19 -27.42 30.10 20.46
C LEU A 19 -26.35 31.19 20.67
N GLU A 20 -26.71 32.47 20.67
CA GLU A 20 -25.79 33.54 21.10
C GLU A 20 -25.77 33.74 22.63
N GLY A 21 -24.58 33.56 23.24
CA GLY A 21 -24.33 33.94 24.63
C GLY A 21 -22.92 33.59 25.15
N GLU A 22 -22.10 34.64 25.33
CA GLU A 22 -20.98 34.81 26.29
C GLU A 22 -19.50 34.51 25.88
N GLU A 23 -18.82 35.62 25.49
CA GLU A 23 -17.50 36.23 25.86
C GLU A 23 -16.67 35.60 27.03
N ASP A 24 -15.34 35.77 27.28
CA ASP A 24 -14.24 36.66 26.85
C ASP A 24 -12.83 36.09 27.29
N ALA A 25 -11.71 36.72 26.86
CA ALA A 25 -10.26 36.36 26.94
C ALA A 25 -9.56 36.53 28.36
N PRO A 26 -8.19 36.57 28.62
CA PRO A 26 -6.99 36.68 27.74
C PRO A 26 -5.64 35.97 28.16
N ARG A 27 -4.57 36.30 27.40
CA ARG A 27 -3.18 35.78 27.31
C ARG A 27 -2.18 36.26 28.40
N ALA A 28 -1.18 35.43 28.74
CA ALA A 28 0.13 35.78 29.37
C ALA A 28 1.10 34.57 29.23
N ALA A 29 2.45 34.59 29.18
CA ALA A 29 3.53 35.59 29.26
C ALA A 29 4.81 35.03 28.58
N LEU A 30 5.66 35.90 28.04
CA LEU A 30 6.98 35.60 27.44
C LEU A 30 8.07 35.54 28.53
N ARG A 31 8.82 34.43 28.61
CA ARG A 31 10.06 34.31 29.41
C ARG A 31 11.29 34.37 28.49
N ILE A 32 12.17 35.33 28.76
CA ILE A 32 13.44 35.57 28.08
C ILE A 32 14.51 34.65 28.70
N ASN A 33 15.15 33.80 27.88
CA ASN A 33 16.29 32.97 28.27
C ASN A 33 17.61 33.55 27.68
N PRO A 34 18.75 33.42 28.38
CA PRO A 34 20.01 34.08 28.01
C PRO A 34 20.68 33.44 26.79
N ARG A 35 21.27 34.30 25.96
CA ARG A 35 21.92 34.02 24.66
C ARG A 35 23.16 33.11 24.80
N ASN A 36 23.10 31.92 24.19
CA ASN A 36 24.30 31.18 23.78
C ASN A 36 24.84 31.76 22.46
N LYS A 37 26.17 31.82 22.34
CA LYS A 37 26.91 32.57 21.30
C LYS A 37 26.96 31.93 19.90
N ASP A 38 26.36 30.76 19.71
CA ASP A 38 26.18 30.14 18.40
C ASP A 38 24.68 29.99 18.18
N GLY A 39 24.07 30.89 17.42
CA GLY A 39 22.62 31.08 17.28
C GLY A 39 21.84 29.93 16.60
N ARG A 40 22.23 28.68 16.81
CA ARG A 40 21.43 27.50 16.46
C ARG A 40 20.85 26.90 17.75
N PRO A 41 19.52 26.73 17.86
CA PRO A 41 18.96 25.95 18.95
C PRO A 41 19.59 24.55 18.92
N PRO A 42 19.93 23.96 20.09
CA PRO A 42 20.34 22.56 20.12
C PRO A 42 19.24 21.74 19.45
N LEU A 43 19.60 20.96 18.42
CA LEU A 43 18.66 20.00 17.86
C LEU A 43 18.36 18.99 18.96
N ASP A 44 17.08 18.87 19.32
CA ASP A 44 16.64 17.75 20.14
C ASP A 44 17.17 16.48 19.47
N GLN A 45 17.95 15.68 20.20
CA GLN A 45 18.36 14.36 19.74
C GLN A 45 17.09 13.51 19.70
N VAL A 46 16.36 13.58 18.59
CA VAL A 46 15.28 12.66 18.30
C VAL A 46 15.96 11.31 18.11
N GLU A 47 15.76 10.39 19.06
CA GLU A 47 16.17 9.00 18.90
C GLU A 47 15.68 8.52 17.53
N ALA A 48 16.60 8.00 16.72
CA ALA A 48 16.22 7.45 15.43
C ALA A 48 15.15 6.38 15.69
N PRO A 49 13.97 6.48 15.04
CA PRO A 49 12.92 5.51 15.27
C PRO A 49 13.48 4.11 14.99
N PRO A 50 13.10 3.10 15.78
CA PRO A 50 13.57 1.74 15.58
C PRO A 50 13.29 1.33 14.12
N GLN A 51 14.34 0.88 13.44
CA GLN A 51 14.25 0.47 12.04
C GLN A 51 13.74 -0.96 11.97
N HIS A 52 12.46 -1.13 12.26
CA HIS A 52 11.80 -2.42 12.08
C HIS A 52 11.73 -2.78 10.60
N SER A 53 12.09 -4.02 10.29
CA SER A 53 12.02 -4.58 8.95
C SER A 53 10.67 -5.25 8.70
N LEU A 54 10.29 -5.40 7.41
CA LEU A 54 9.12 -6.20 7.05
C LEU A 54 9.31 -7.68 7.42
N GLU A 55 10.56 -8.12 7.52
CA GLU A 55 10.92 -9.50 7.85
C GLU A 55 10.56 -9.82 9.29
N GLU A 56 10.86 -8.93 10.24
CA GLU A 56 10.42 -9.06 11.64
C GLU A 56 8.89 -9.17 11.75
N ALA A 57 8.15 -8.39 10.97
CA ALA A 57 6.68 -8.45 10.99
C ALA A 57 6.14 -9.79 10.47
N LEU A 58 6.78 -10.34 9.43
CA LEU A 58 6.41 -11.64 8.86
C LEU A 58 6.79 -12.80 9.80
N GLU A 59 7.96 -12.75 10.44
CA GLU A 59 8.38 -13.73 11.44
C GLU A 59 7.43 -13.77 12.64
N ALA A 60 6.99 -12.61 13.13
CA ALA A 60 5.98 -12.54 14.19
C ALA A 60 4.67 -13.21 13.79
N ARG A 61 4.23 -13.06 12.52
CA ARG A 61 3.04 -13.73 11.99
C ARG A 61 3.23 -15.24 11.92
N GLU A 62 4.37 -15.71 11.41
CA GLU A 62 4.70 -17.14 11.33
C GLU A 62 4.75 -17.80 12.72
N ALA A 63 5.17 -17.04 13.74
CA ALA A 63 5.12 -17.45 15.14
C ALA A 63 3.71 -17.39 15.78
N GLY A 64 2.70 -16.90 15.04
CA GLY A 64 1.33 -16.73 15.52
C GLY A 64 1.08 -15.47 16.36
N ASP A 65 2.08 -14.58 16.51
CA ASP A 65 1.95 -13.33 17.26
C ASP A 65 1.42 -12.19 16.36
N LEU A 66 0.10 -12.22 16.15
CA LEU A 66 -0.61 -11.21 15.35
C LEU A 66 -0.58 -9.81 16.00
N VAL A 67 -0.35 -9.70 17.31
CA VAL A 67 -0.25 -8.41 18.00
C VAL A 67 1.09 -7.76 17.68
N ALA A 68 2.20 -8.51 17.83
CA ALA A 68 3.53 -8.03 17.49
C ALA A 68 3.65 -7.68 16.00
N MET A 69 3.15 -8.54 15.10
CA MET A 69 3.12 -8.24 13.65
C MET A 69 2.47 -6.87 13.38
N ARG A 70 1.29 -6.61 13.95
CA ARG A 70 0.55 -5.38 13.68
C ARG A 70 1.26 -4.15 14.21
N LYS A 71 1.90 -4.25 15.38
CA LYS A 71 2.71 -3.17 15.94
C LYS A 71 3.87 -2.82 15.02
N LEU A 72 4.60 -3.83 14.54
CA LEU A 72 5.71 -3.65 13.59
C LEU A 72 5.23 -3.03 12.27
N LEU A 73 4.11 -3.50 11.72
CA LEU A 73 3.51 -2.93 10.51
C LEU A 73 3.06 -1.48 10.71
N GLU A 74 2.53 -1.13 11.89
CA GLU A 74 2.17 0.24 12.24
C GLU A 74 3.39 1.16 12.30
N GLU A 75 4.48 0.73 12.92
CA GLU A 75 5.71 1.51 13.06
C GLU A 75 6.41 1.74 11.71
N MET A 76 6.29 0.79 10.77
CA MET A 76 6.82 0.93 9.41
C MET A 76 5.91 1.73 8.46
N ASP A 77 4.61 1.82 8.76
CA ASP A 77 3.60 2.41 7.86
C ASP A 77 3.73 3.93 7.84
N ARG A 78 4.17 4.45 6.68
CA ARG A 78 4.20 5.91 6.42
C ARG A 78 2.86 6.44 5.90
N GLY A 79 1.80 5.64 6.00
CA GLY A 79 0.41 6.01 5.76
C GLY A 79 -0.07 5.88 4.32
N ARG A 80 0.73 5.28 3.41
CA ARG A 80 0.35 5.03 2.01
C ARG A 80 1.01 3.78 1.42
N GLY A 81 0.39 3.23 0.38
CA GLY A 81 0.98 2.19 -0.46
C GLY A 81 0.92 0.79 0.14
N LEU A 82 1.84 -0.08 -0.28
CA LEU A 82 1.81 -1.50 0.05
C LEU A 82 1.81 -1.79 1.56
N ARG A 83 2.53 -1.01 2.36
CA ARG A 83 2.55 -1.21 3.82
C ARG A 83 1.18 -1.00 4.45
N THR A 84 0.43 0.01 4.00
CA THR A 84 -0.95 0.23 4.43
C THR A 84 -1.86 -0.93 4.02
N VAL A 85 -1.65 -1.50 2.83
CA VAL A 85 -2.36 -2.71 2.37
C VAL A 85 -2.07 -3.90 3.29
N LEU A 86 -0.80 -4.18 3.58
CA LEU A 86 -0.40 -5.29 4.46
C LEU A 86 -0.92 -5.08 5.89
N ARG A 87 -0.89 -3.85 6.41
CA ARG A 87 -1.45 -3.51 7.72
C ARG A 87 -2.96 -3.74 7.77
N ALA A 88 -3.69 -3.37 6.72
CA ALA A 88 -5.12 -3.61 6.64
C ALA A 88 -5.44 -5.10 6.50
N ALA A 89 -4.64 -5.85 5.75
CA ALA A 89 -4.79 -7.30 5.62
C ALA A 89 -4.50 -8.01 6.96
N ALA A 90 -3.49 -7.56 7.71
CA ALA A 90 -3.20 -8.02 9.06
C ALA A 90 -4.31 -7.68 10.06
N ALA A 91 -4.95 -6.51 9.93
CA ALA A 91 -6.11 -6.15 10.74
C ALA A 91 -7.32 -7.05 10.43
N LEU A 92 -7.55 -7.34 9.15
CA LEU A 92 -8.60 -8.27 8.71
C LEU A 92 -8.36 -9.70 9.24
N GLU A 93 -7.13 -10.20 9.15
CA GLU A 93 -6.76 -11.54 9.64
C GLU A 93 -6.90 -11.68 11.17
N ALA A 94 -6.72 -10.60 11.92
CA ALA A 94 -6.85 -10.55 13.37
C ALA A 94 -8.25 -10.13 13.86
N ASP A 95 -9.25 -10.06 12.97
CA ASP A 95 -10.62 -9.60 13.26
C ASP A 95 -10.70 -8.21 13.94
N ASP A 96 -9.73 -7.31 13.67
CA ASP A 96 -9.73 -5.94 14.21
C ASP A 96 -10.51 -5.00 13.28
N GLU A 97 -11.83 -5.05 13.40
CA GLU A 97 -12.76 -4.22 12.62
C GLU A 97 -12.52 -2.72 12.79
N ALA A 98 -12.13 -2.29 14.00
CA ALA A 98 -11.94 -0.87 14.32
C ALA A 98 -10.74 -0.30 13.58
N LEU A 99 -9.63 -1.04 13.52
CA LEU A 99 -8.45 -0.67 12.74
C LEU A 99 -8.72 -0.80 11.24
N LEU A 100 -9.36 -1.89 10.81
CA LEU A 100 -9.69 -2.12 9.41
C LEU A 100 -10.54 -0.97 8.85
N LYS A 101 -11.58 -0.53 9.56
CA LYS A 101 -12.45 0.60 9.17
C LYS A 101 -11.68 1.90 8.98
N LYS A 102 -10.61 2.14 9.76
CA LYS A 102 -9.73 3.31 9.60
C LYS A 102 -8.81 3.21 8.39
N LEU A 103 -8.41 2.00 8.01
CA LEU A 103 -7.44 1.76 6.93
C LEU A 103 -8.08 1.60 5.55
N LEU A 104 -9.30 1.06 5.45
CA LEU A 104 -9.99 0.83 4.17
C LEU A 104 -10.03 2.05 3.23
N PRO A 105 -10.34 3.29 3.69
CA PRO A 105 -10.31 4.47 2.83
C PRO A 105 -8.91 4.75 2.26
N LYS A 106 -7.85 4.47 3.03
CA LYS A 106 -6.45 4.67 2.60
C LYS A 106 -6.03 3.62 1.56
N VAL A 107 -6.46 2.37 1.76
CA VAL A 107 -6.25 1.31 0.76
C VAL A 107 -6.96 1.67 -0.54
N ARG A 108 -8.22 2.12 -0.48
CA ARG A 108 -8.97 2.57 -1.67
C ARG A 108 -8.32 3.75 -2.38
N ALA A 109 -7.68 4.65 -1.64
CA ALA A 109 -6.97 5.81 -2.18
C ALA A 109 -5.54 5.49 -2.67
N THR A 110 -5.11 4.21 -2.64
CA THR A 110 -3.77 3.83 -3.09
C THR A 110 -3.67 3.88 -4.60
N GLU A 111 -2.72 4.67 -5.09
CA GLU A 111 -2.41 4.80 -6.52
C GLU A 111 -1.04 4.14 -6.86
N PRO A 112 -0.89 3.60 -8.08
CA PRO A 112 -1.92 3.48 -9.10
C PRO A 112 -2.92 2.34 -8.80
N ARG A 113 -4.22 2.58 -8.98
CA ARG A 113 -5.29 1.61 -8.60
C ARG A 113 -5.18 0.24 -9.25
N TRP A 114 -4.67 0.17 -10.47
CA TRP A 114 -4.51 -1.09 -11.20
C TRP A 114 -3.43 -2.01 -10.61
N LYS A 115 -2.51 -1.48 -9.79
CA LYS A 115 -1.32 -2.21 -9.36
C LYS A 115 -1.64 -3.34 -8.38
N LEU A 116 -2.42 -3.07 -7.34
CA LEU A 116 -2.78 -4.07 -6.34
C LEU A 116 -3.51 -5.30 -6.93
N PRO A 117 -4.61 -5.16 -7.70
CA PRO A 117 -5.27 -6.31 -8.30
C PRO A 117 -4.33 -7.09 -9.22
N LEU A 118 -3.47 -6.42 -9.98
CA LEU A 118 -2.52 -7.10 -10.86
C LEU A 118 -1.45 -7.87 -10.09
N GLN A 119 -0.96 -7.33 -8.97
CA GLN A 119 -0.02 -8.03 -8.09
C GLN A 119 -0.67 -9.27 -7.45
N ILE A 120 -1.92 -9.16 -7.00
CA ILE A 120 -2.71 -10.31 -6.51
C ILE A 120 -2.86 -11.37 -7.61
N ALA A 121 -3.24 -10.98 -8.84
CA ALA A 121 -3.38 -11.89 -9.96
C ALA A 121 -2.06 -12.59 -10.34
N SER A 122 -0.92 -11.89 -10.20
CA SER A 122 0.40 -12.42 -10.58
C SER A 122 0.85 -13.56 -9.67
N ILE A 123 0.49 -13.51 -8.39
CA ILE A 123 0.93 -14.50 -7.38
C ILE A 123 -0.09 -15.60 -7.13
N GLN A 124 -1.33 -15.42 -7.58
CA GLN A 124 -2.39 -16.41 -7.39
C GLN A 124 -2.18 -17.63 -8.28
N SER A 125 -2.63 -18.80 -7.81
CA SER A 125 -2.52 -20.05 -8.58
C SER A 125 -3.10 -19.90 -9.99
N PRO A 126 -2.45 -20.46 -11.03
CA PRO A 126 -2.96 -20.44 -12.40
C PRO A 126 -4.38 -21.02 -12.55
N SER A 127 -4.76 -21.95 -11.67
CA SER A 127 -6.10 -22.57 -11.65
C SER A 127 -7.16 -21.76 -10.91
N SER A 128 -6.78 -20.68 -10.23
CA SER A 128 -7.73 -19.86 -9.47
C SER A 128 -8.58 -18.99 -10.40
N PRO A 129 -9.92 -19.04 -10.32
CA PRO A 129 -10.78 -18.17 -11.12
C PRO A 129 -10.63 -16.69 -10.74
N LEU A 130 -10.24 -16.41 -9.49
CA LEU A 130 -9.98 -15.05 -9.01
C LEU A 130 -8.80 -14.40 -9.74
N ARG A 131 -7.85 -15.20 -10.25
CA ARG A 131 -6.69 -14.69 -10.97
C ARG A 131 -7.12 -13.90 -12.20
N GLN A 132 -8.05 -14.47 -12.97
CA GLN A 132 -8.57 -13.84 -14.18
C GLN A 132 -9.40 -12.59 -13.83
N ARG A 133 -10.24 -12.66 -12.78
CA ARG A 133 -11.04 -11.51 -12.32
C ARG A 133 -10.18 -10.32 -11.88
N HIS A 134 -9.16 -10.56 -11.06
CA HIS A 134 -8.25 -9.50 -10.63
C HIS A 134 -7.46 -8.91 -11.80
N ARG A 135 -7.08 -9.74 -12.78
CA ARG A 135 -6.41 -9.30 -14.00
C ARG A 135 -7.33 -8.41 -14.85
N GLU A 136 -8.54 -8.85 -15.15
CA GLU A 136 -9.55 -8.08 -15.89
C GLU A 136 -9.85 -6.76 -15.18
N ARG A 137 -9.92 -6.78 -13.85
CA ARG A 137 -10.08 -5.55 -13.07
C ARG A 137 -8.90 -4.61 -13.22
N ALA A 138 -7.67 -5.11 -13.16
CA ALA A 138 -6.48 -4.29 -13.38
C ALA A 138 -6.48 -3.67 -14.79
N GLU A 139 -6.88 -4.45 -15.81
CA GLU A 139 -7.03 -3.97 -17.19
C GLU A 139 -8.08 -2.84 -17.27
N ALA A 140 -9.25 -3.02 -16.66
CA ALA A 140 -10.31 -1.99 -16.58
C ALA A 140 -9.87 -0.72 -15.84
N LEU A 141 -8.96 -0.85 -14.87
CA LEU A 141 -8.36 0.27 -14.13
C LEU A 141 -7.17 0.92 -14.85
N GLY A 142 -6.92 0.55 -16.12
CA GLY A 142 -5.88 1.15 -16.95
C GLY A 142 -4.48 0.61 -16.67
N ALA A 143 -4.34 -0.66 -16.29
CA ALA A 143 -3.04 -1.31 -16.23
C ALA A 143 -2.30 -1.16 -17.57
N PRO A 144 -1.03 -0.75 -17.58
CA PRO A 144 -0.27 -0.65 -18.81
C PRO A 144 0.00 -2.05 -19.36
N ALA A 145 0.05 -2.17 -20.69
CA ALA A 145 0.19 -3.44 -21.39
C ALA A 145 1.42 -4.25 -20.93
N TRP A 146 2.52 -3.58 -20.58
CA TRP A 146 3.71 -4.22 -20.06
C TRP A 146 3.49 -4.93 -18.71
N ALA A 147 2.69 -4.34 -17.82
CA ALA A 147 2.43 -4.92 -16.50
C ALA A 147 1.48 -6.12 -16.63
N ILE A 148 0.52 -6.03 -17.56
CA ILE A 148 -0.42 -7.10 -17.91
C ILE A 148 0.32 -8.29 -18.53
N ALA A 149 1.30 -8.04 -19.40
CA ALA A 149 2.16 -9.08 -19.94
C ALA A 149 3.03 -9.70 -18.84
N TRP A 150 3.54 -8.89 -17.91
CA TRP A 150 4.38 -9.37 -16.81
C TRP A 150 3.64 -10.28 -15.83
N SER A 151 2.36 -10.01 -15.50
CA SER A 151 1.57 -10.90 -14.62
C SER A 151 1.37 -12.32 -15.19
N ARG A 152 1.65 -12.52 -16.48
CA ARG A 152 1.66 -13.83 -17.15
C ARG A 152 3.01 -14.56 -17.00
N LEU A 153 4.10 -13.87 -16.66
CA LEU A 153 5.45 -14.43 -16.59
C LEU A 153 5.70 -15.30 -15.35
N ASP A 154 5.00 -15.02 -14.25
CA ASP A 154 5.18 -15.72 -12.97
C ASP A 154 4.49 -17.10 -12.94
N GLY A 155 4.00 -17.58 -14.09
CA GLY A 155 3.38 -18.90 -14.24
C GLY A 155 4.39 -20.04 -14.42
N ALA A 156 4.01 -21.25 -14.01
CA ALA A 156 4.85 -22.46 -14.16
C ALA A 156 5.00 -22.94 -15.62
N ASP A 157 4.15 -22.48 -16.55
CA ASP A 157 4.20 -22.86 -17.96
C ASP A 157 5.28 -22.06 -18.72
N GLU A 158 6.34 -22.76 -19.12
CA GLU A 158 7.46 -22.18 -19.86
C GLU A 158 7.04 -21.60 -21.22
N VAL A 159 6.07 -22.20 -21.91
CA VAL A 159 5.61 -21.71 -23.22
C VAL A 159 4.82 -20.41 -23.06
N ALA A 160 3.90 -20.35 -22.09
CA ALA A 160 3.20 -19.12 -21.76
C ALA A 160 4.16 -18.01 -21.31
N ARG A 161 5.16 -18.35 -20.49
CA ARG A 161 6.20 -17.41 -20.05
C ARG A 161 7.00 -16.86 -21.23
N ARG A 162 7.46 -17.72 -22.16
CA ARG A 162 8.16 -17.28 -23.38
C ARG A 162 7.29 -16.38 -24.25
N ARG A 163 6.00 -16.73 -24.45
CA ARG A 163 5.07 -15.89 -25.21
C ARG A 163 4.90 -14.51 -24.57
N ALA A 164 4.73 -14.45 -23.25
CA ALA A 164 4.62 -13.19 -22.53
C ALA A 164 5.90 -12.34 -22.59
N LEU A 165 7.09 -12.96 -22.60
CA LEU A 165 8.36 -12.25 -22.85
C LEU A 165 8.41 -11.65 -24.26
N VAL A 166 7.96 -12.41 -25.27
CA VAL A 166 7.88 -11.91 -26.64
C VAL A 166 6.87 -10.76 -26.75
N GLU A 167 5.68 -10.88 -26.15
CA GLU A 167 4.71 -9.79 -26.08
C GLU A 167 5.33 -8.54 -25.43
N LEU A 168 6.07 -8.71 -24.33
CA LEU A 168 6.72 -7.62 -23.63
C LEU A 168 7.76 -6.90 -24.50
N LEU A 169 8.51 -7.62 -25.34
CA LEU A 169 9.47 -7.03 -26.29
C LEU A 169 8.81 -6.02 -27.24
N PHE A 170 7.56 -6.26 -27.64
CA PHE A 170 6.82 -5.36 -28.53
C PHE A 170 6.09 -4.24 -27.78
N LEU A 171 5.75 -4.44 -26.51
CA LEU A 171 4.96 -3.49 -25.71
C LEU A 171 5.83 -2.46 -24.96
N ASP A 172 6.96 -2.89 -24.40
CA ASP A 172 7.91 -2.03 -23.70
C ASP A 172 9.33 -2.59 -23.93
N PRO A 173 9.96 -2.26 -25.07
CA PRO A 173 11.30 -2.75 -25.41
C PRO A 173 12.36 -2.47 -24.33
N PRO A 174 12.40 -1.29 -23.68
CA PRO A 174 13.30 -1.04 -22.55
C PRO A 174 13.10 -2.01 -21.38
N LEU A 175 11.85 -2.29 -20.99
CA LEU A 175 11.55 -3.24 -19.93
C LEU A 175 11.89 -4.67 -20.32
N ALA A 176 11.58 -5.06 -21.55
CA ALA A 176 11.91 -6.40 -22.03
C ALA A 176 13.42 -6.65 -22.08
N ARG A 177 14.23 -5.68 -22.52
CA ARG A 177 15.71 -5.76 -22.43
C ARG A 177 16.19 -5.83 -20.99
N THR A 178 15.56 -5.09 -20.09
CA THR A 178 15.88 -5.12 -18.65
C THR A 178 15.65 -6.50 -18.04
N ILE A 179 14.53 -7.13 -18.35
CA ILE A 179 14.22 -8.50 -17.88
C ILE A 179 15.18 -9.51 -18.52
N ALA A 180 15.44 -9.38 -19.83
CA ALA A 180 16.41 -10.22 -20.54
C ALA A 180 17.81 -10.14 -19.89
N ALA A 181 18.27 -8.95 -19.52
CA ALA A 181 19.56 -8.75 -18.88
C ALA A 181 19.60 -9.26 -17.43
N ARG A 182 18.55 -9.01 -16.64
CA ARG A 182 18.57 -9.25 -15.19
C ARG A 182 18.05 -10.62 -14.76
N ASP A 183 16.96 -11.06 -15.35
CA ASP A 183 16.23 -12.24 -14.89
C ASP A 183 16.53 -13.46 -15.76
N LEU A 184 16.97 -13.25 -17.01
CA LEU A 184 17.31 -14.31 -17.97
C LEU A 184 18.79 -14.36 -18.33
N GLU A 185 19.60 -13.42 -17.84
CA GLU A 185 21.06 -13.35 -18.04
C GLU A 185 21.49 -13.44 -19.52
N ILE A 186 20.72 -12.85 -20.44
CA ILE A 186 21.02 -12.87 -21.88
C ILE A 186 22.22 -11.97 -22.17
N GLU A 187 23.28 -12.55 -22.76
CA GLU A 187 24.48 -11.84 -23.15
C GLU A 187 24.19 -10.70 -24.14
N GLY A 188 24.74 -9.50 -23.87
CA GLY A 188 24.56 -8.31 -24.70
C GLY A 188 23.25 -7.54 -24.50
N ALA A 189 22.36 -7.99 -23.59
CA ALA A 189 21.19 -7.22 -23.21
C ALA A 189 21.56 -6.10 -22.22
N GLU A 190 21.14 -4.86 -22.51
CA GLU A 190 21.35 -3.71 -21.63
C GLU A 190 20.08 -3.35 -20.86
N ALA A 191 20.21 -3.22 -19.54
CA ALA A 191 19.12 -2.84 -18.67
C ALA A 191 18.93 -1.31 -18.65
N ASP A 192 17.68 -0.89 -18.67
CA ASP A 192 17.28 0.51 -18.61
C ASP A 192 16.95 0.91 -17.16
N SER A 193 17.52 2.01 -16.66
CA SER A 193 17.38 2.40 -15.25
C SER A 193 15.94 2.72 -14.83
N GLU A 194 15.15 3.31 -15.72
CA GLU A 194 13.75 3.65 -15.43
C GLU A 194 12.87 2.39 -15.45
N ALA A 195 13.12 1.50 -16.42
CA ALA A 195 12.48 0.21 -16.47
C ALA A 195 12.85 -0.67 -15.26
N ILE A 196 14.11 -0.63 -14.79
CA ILE A 196 14.55 -1.29 -13.55
C ILE A 196 13.70 -0.82 -12.37
N GLN A 197 13.49 0.50 -12.23
CA GLN A 197 12.75 1.04 -11.10
C GLN A 197 11.28 0.58 -11.13
N ARG A 198 10.62 0.68 -12.30
CA ARG A 198 9.23 0.21 -12.48
C ARG A 198 9.10 -1.29 -12.21
N HIS A 199 10.02 -2.09 -12.76
CA HIS A 199 10.11 -3.53 -12.54
C HIS A 199 10.25 -3.85 -11.06
N THR A 200 11.30 -3.32 -10.42
CA THR A 200 11.63 -3.61 -9.03
C THR A 200 10.48 -3.27 -8.09
N GLN A 201 9.81 -2.13 -8.30
CA GLN A 201 8.65 -1.75 -7.48
C GLN A 201 7.43 -2.65 -7.66
N PHE A 202 7.25 -3.28 -8.83
CA PHE A 202 6.16 -4.21 -9.08
C PHE A 202 6.49 -5.58 -8.47
N SER A 203 7.66 -6.13 -8.81
CA SER A 203 8.16 -7.43 -8.34
C SER A 203 8.31 -7.46 -6.82
N HIS A 204 8.82 -6.39 -6.21
CA HIS A 204 8.92 -6.27 -4.75
C HIS A 204 7.54 -6.36 -4.09
N GLY A 205 6.51 -5.73 -4.69
CA GLY A 205 5.16 -5.83 -4.12
C GLY A 205 4.58 -7.23 -4.23
N CYS A 206 4.78 -7.92 -5.37
CA CYS A 206 4.42 -9.33 -5.49
C CYS A 206 5.12 -10.20 -4.45
N ALA A 207 6.43 -10.01 -4.24
CA ALA A 207 7.21 -10.76 -3.26
C ALA A 207 6.70 -10.54 -1.82
N CYS A 208 6.41 -9.29 -1.44
CA CYS A 208 5.86 -8.95 -0.13
C CYS A 208 4.48 -9.58 0.08
N ILE A 209 3.58 -9.53 -0.91
CA ILE A 209 2.25 -10.15 -0.79
C ILE A 209 2.39 -11.67 -0.77
N ARG A 210 3.27 -12.27 -1.58
CA ARG A 210 3.52 -13.72 -1.57
C ARG A 210 4.00 -14.20 -0.19
N ARG A 211 4.93 -13.46 0.44
CA ARG A 211 5.40 -13.78 1.81
C ARG A 211 4.31 -13.57 2.85
N PHE A 212 3.50 -12.52 2.71
CA PHE A 212 2.37 -12.27 3.62
C PHE A 212 1.23 -13.29 3.44
N GLY A 213 1.05 -13.84 2.24
CA GLY A 213 -0.12 -14.64 1.87
C GLY A 213 -1.04 -13.85 0.95
N VAL A 214 -1.43 -14.47 -0.17
CA VAL A 214 -2.28 -13.81 -1.18
C VAL A 214 -3.73 -13.76 -0.73
N GLU A 215 -4.19 -14.73 0.06
CA GLU A 215 -5.58 -14.91 0.45
C GLU A 215 -6.11 -13.75 1.31
N PRO A 216 -5.42 -13.31 2.39
CA PRO A 216 -5.91 -12.18 3.18
C PRO A 216 -5.89 -10.86 2.39
N VAL A 217 -4.93 -10.69 1.48
CA VAL A 217 -4.83 -9.49 0.64
C VAL A 217 -5.91 -9.48 -0.45
N ALA A 218 -6.24 -10.64 -1.03
CA ALA A 218 -7.36 -10.78 -1.96
C ALA A 218 -8.71 -10.54 -1.27
N ALA A 219 -8.90 -11.08 -0.06
CA ALA A 219 -10.10 -10.84 0.75
C ALA A 219 -10.25 -9.35 1.10
N LEU A 220 -9.17 -8.69 1.55
CA LEU A 220 -9.14 -7.24 1.75
C LEU A 220 -9.52 -6.49 0.48
N TYR A 221 -8.98 -6.88 -0.67
CA TYR A 221 -9.28 -6.22 -1.94
C TYR A 221 -10.75 -6.35 -2.33
N ALA A 222 -11.38 -7.50 -2.09
CA ALA A 222 -12.82 -7.68 -2.33
C ALA A 222 -13.70 -6.74 -1.47
N LEU A 223 -13.24 -6.37 -0.26
CA LEU A 223 -13.92 -5.36 0.56
C LEU A 223 -13.75 -3.94 0.01
N VAL A 224 -12.60 -3.66 -0.61
CA VAL A 224 -12.28 -2.35 -1.20
C VAL A 224 -12.99 -2.15 -2.54
N ASP A 225 -13.09 -3.22 -3.32
CA ASP A 225 -13.65 -3.27 -4.67
C ASP A 225 -14.61 -4.46 -4.83
N PRO A 226 -15.91 -4.26 -4.54
CA PRO A 226 -16.92 -5.33 -4.53
C PRO A 226 -17.10 -6.02 -5.89
N GLU A 227 -16.71 -5.35 -6.99
CA GLU A 227 -16.85 -5.89 -8.36
C GLU A 227 -15.99 -7.15 -8.59
N VAL A 228 -15.02 -7.44 -7.70
CA VAL A 228 -14.16 -8.63 -7.80
C VAL A 228 -14.60 -9.76 -6.88
N GLY A 229 -15.40 -9.47 -5.85
CA GLY A 229 -15.84 -10.43 -4.83
C GLY A 229 -17.05 -11.30 -5.22
N CYS A 230 -17.79 -10.93 -6.27
CA CYS A 230 -18.96 -11.66 -6.80
C CYS A 230 -18.56 -12.63 -7.92
#